data_AF-A0A7V7DS49-F1
#
_entry.id   AF-A0A7V7DS49-F1
#
_cell.length_a   1.000
_cell.length_b   1.000
_cell.length_c   1.000
_cell.angle_alpha   90.00
_cell.angle_beta   90.00
_cell.angle_gamma   90.00
#
_symmetry.space_group_name_H-M   'P 1'
#
loop_
_entity.id
_entity.type
_entity.pdbx_description
1 polymer ?
#
loop_
_entity_poly.entity_id
_entity_poly.type
_entity_poly.pdbx_seq_one_letter_code
_entity_poly.pdbx_strand_id
1 'polypeptide(L)'
;MHKNGGLNVIAHPKRNGYVVPHDLLHFVNGIEVWNTKIDGSFAPNAKSLSLLRSVRSRNGEIFGYTGLDLHWNRQNMKTFIHVPLPSVQKDTLFSALKEGNFVVSGSHINLNPQGDLPIVYDFYFTLMNASDTFFNFFAKKVLYRNLKKILGERIGRSLKRHLRRFLY
;
A
#
# COMPACT_ATOMS: atom_id res chain seq x y z
N MET A 1 -8.36 2.71 20.27
CA MET A 1 -8.62 3.55 19.09
C MET A 1 -10.11 3.64 18.76
N HIS A 2 -10.82 2.51 18.57
CA HIS A 2 -12.27 2.51 18.28
C HIS A 2 -13.12 3.29 19.31
N LYS A 3 -12.90 3.08 20.62
CA LYS A 3 -13.59 3.79 21.72
C LYS A 3 -13.40 5.31 21.73
N ASN A 4 -12.39 5.84 21.02
CA ASN A 4 -12.09 7.27 20.95
C ASN A 4 -12.51 7.87 19.59
N GLY A 5 -13.39 7.19 18.84
CA GLY A 5 -13.81 7.64 17.52
C GLY A 5 -12.74 7.51 16.42
N GLY A 6 -11.68 6.74 16.64
CA GLY A 6 -10.62 6.52 15.66
C GLY A 6 -11.08 5.76 14.41
N LEU A 7 -10.26 5.83 13.37
CA LEU A 7 -10.38 5.04 12.14
C LEU A 7 -9.33 3.91 12.18
N ASN A 8 -9.77 2.65 12.20
CA ASN A 8 -8.88 1.51 12.27
C ASN A 8 -8.73 0.87 10.89
N VAL A 9 -7.50 0.85 10.37
CA VAL A 9 -7.17 0.28 9.04
C VAL A 9 -6.16 -0.85 9.22
N ILE A 10 -6.41 -2.00 8.60
CA ILE A 10 -5.44 -3.10 8.55
C ILE A 10 -4.30 -2.69 7.62
N ALA A 11 -3.14 -2.39 8.20
CA ALA A 11 -1.94 -2.06 7.45
C ALA A 11 -1.34 -3.28 6.76
N HIS A 12 -0.88 -3.09 5.52
CA HIS A 12 -0.12 -4.01 4.68
C HIS A 12 -0.47 -5.50 4.88
N PRO A 13 -1.68 -5.95 4.46
CA PRO A 13 -2.16 -7.32 4.69
C PRO A 13 -1.23 -8.43 4.17
N LYS A 14 -0.33 -8.12 3.23
CA LYS A 14 0.73 -9.03 2.81
C LYS A 14 1.54 -9.61 3.98
N ARG A 15 1.76 -8.84 5.06
CA ARG A 15 2.54 -9.29 6.23
C ARG A 15 1.80 -10.27 7.13
N ASN A 16 0.48 -10.23 7.16
CA ASN A 16 -0.35 -11.15 7.96
C ASN A 16 -0.98 -12.26 7.10
N GLY A 17 -0.45 -12.49 5.89
CA GLY A 17 -0.93 -13.55 5.00
C GLY A 17 -2.31 -13.27 4.40
N TYR A 18 -2.75 -12.00 4.38
CA TYR A 18 -4.07 -11.59 3.91
C TYR A 18 -5.21 -12.17 4.76
N VAL A 19 -5.00 -12.33 6.06
CA VAL A 19 -5.99 -12.86 7.01
C VAL A 19 -6.36 -11.78 8.01
N VAL A 20 -7.66 -11.57 8.19
CA VAL A 20 -8.21 -10.79 9.29
C VAL A 20 -9.04 -11.72 10.17
N PRO A 21 -8.67 -11.91 11.45
CA PRO A 21 -9.46 -12.72 12.38
C PRO A 21 -10.91 -12.23 12.45
N HIS A 22 -11.87 -13.17 12.50
CA HIS A 22 -13.28 -12.84 12.46
C HIS A 22 -13.68 -11.86 13.59
N ASP A 23 -13.18 -12.10 14.81
CA ASP A 23 -13.51 -11.28 15.98
C ASP A 23 -13.03 -9.83 15.86
N LEU A 24 -12.06 -9.57 14.97
CA LEU A 24 -11.54 -8.23 14.71
C LEU A 24 -12.33 -7.48 13.65
N LEU A 25 -13.16 -8.14 12.84
CA LEU A 25 -13.87 -7.52 11.73
C LEU A 25 -14.77 -6.37 12.17
N HIS A 26 -15.37 -6.46 13.36
CA HIS A 26 -16.24 -5.41 13.91
C HIS A 26 -15.48 -4.17 14.41
N PHE A 27 -14.16 -4.25 14.54
CA PHE A 27 -13.32 -3.13 14.99
C PHE A 27 -12.57 -2.46 13.85
N VAL A 28 -12.71 -2.95 12.62
CA VAL A 28 -11.96 -2.50 11.45
C VAL A 28 -12.86 -1.68 10.54
N ASN A 29 -12.40 -0.49 10.17
CA ASN A 29 -13.07 0.39 9.20
C ASN A 29 -12.45 0.30 7.81
N GLY A 30 -11.25 -0.28 7.71
CA GLY A 30 -10.55 -0.33 6.43
C GLY A 30 -9.47 -1.37 6.28
N ILE A 31 -9.06 -1.56 5.04
CA ILE A 31 -7.91 -2.37 4.65
C ILE A 31 -6.99 -1.50 3.79
N GLU A 32 -5.69 -1.51 4.09
CA GLU A 32 -4.71 -0.92 3.19
C GLU A 32 -4.59 -1.79 1.93
N VAL A 33 -5.12 -1.31 0.82
CA VAL A 33 -5.09 -2.00 -0.47
C VAL A 33 -3.90 -1.60 -1.32
N TRP A 34 -3.23 -0.50 -0.96
CA TRP A 34 -2.07 -0.02 -1.67
C TRP A 34 -1.04 0.57 -0.72
N ASN A 35 0.02 -0.18 -0.45
CA ASN A 35 1.19 0.31 0.27
C ASN A 35 2.37 0.51 -0.71
N THR A 36 2.80 1.75 -0.96
CA THR A 36 3.79 2.02 -2.01
C THR A 36 5.17 1.43 -1.75
N LYS A 37 5.49 1.13 -0.49
CA LYS A 37 6.76 0.53 -0.08
C LYS A 37 6.76 -1.00 -0.18
N ILE A 38 5.60 -1.62 0.01
CA ILE A 38 5.44 -3.09 0.10
C ILE A 38 4.90 -3.71 -1.19
N ASP A 39 4.01 -2.98 -1.88
CA ASP A 39 3.28 -3.43 -3.07
C ASP A 39 3.87 -2.84 -4.36
N GLY A 40 4.41 -1.62 -4.27
CA GLY A 40 4.97 -0.88 -5.41
C GLY A 40 4.23 0.43 -5.65
N SER A 41 4.81 1.31 -6.46
CA SER A 41 4.27 2.67 -6.72
C SER A 41 3.26 2.73 -7.86
N PHE A 42 3.10 1.64 -8.63
CA PHE A 42 2.36 1.66 -9.89
C PHE A 42 0.92 1.18 -9.78
N ALA A 43 0.65 0.23 -8.89
CA ALA A 43 -0.66 -0.39 -8.78
C ALA A 43 -0.97 -0.84 -7.34
N PRO A 44 -2.27 -0.89 -6.98
CA PRO A 44 -2.72 -1.55 -5.77
C PRO A 44 -2.37 -3.05 -5.73
N ASN A 45 -2.39 -3.63 -4.54
CA ASN A 45 -2.20 -5.06 -4.37
C ASN A 45 -3.48 -5.84 -4.66
N ALA A 46 -3.48 -6.67 -5.71
CA ALA A 46 -4.63 -7.47 -6.10
C ALA A 46 -5.15 -8.39 -4.97
N LYS A 47 -4.26 -8.96 -4.14
CA LYS A 47 -4.66 -9.80 -3.01
C LYS A 47 -5.26 -8.97 -1.88
N SER A 48 -4.77 -7.76 -1.63
CA SER A 48 -5.40 -6.85 -0.67
C SER A 48 -6.78 -6.38 -1.15
N LEU A 49 -6.96 -6.13 -2.45
CA LEU A 49 -8.28 -5.85 -3.04
C LEU A 49 -9.23 -7.04 -2.91
N SER A 50 -8.75 -8.26 -3.16
CA SER A 50 -9.53 -9.49 -2.95
C SER A 50 -9.95 -9.66 -1.49
N LEU A 51 -9.03 -9.39 -0.55
CA LEU A 51 -9.34 -9.37 0.88
C LEU A 51 -10.40 -8.31 1.22
N LEU A 52 -10.28 -7.09 0.67
CA LEU A 52 -11.29 -6.04 0.85
C LEU A 52 -12.66 -6.52 0.40
N ARG A 53 -12.81 -7.04 -0.82
CA ARG A 53 -14.08 -7.56 -1.34
C ARG A 53 -14.64 -8.69 -0.47
N SER A 54 -13.77 -9.60 -0.03
CA SER A 54 -14.15 -10.72 0.86
C SER A 54 -14.61 -10.26 2.25
N VAL A 55 -14.01 -9.21 2.82
CA VAL A 55 -14.47 -8.66 4.10
C VAL A 55 -15.74 -7.84 3.89
N ARG A 56 -15.83 -7.05 2.81
CA ARG A 56 -17.02 -6.25 2.47
C ARG A 56 -18.28 -7.11 2.32
N SER A 57 -18.17 -8.30 1.72
CA SER A 57 -19.31 -9.21 1.59
C SER A 57 -19.84 -9.74 2.94
N ARG A 58 -19.05 -9.64 4.01
CA ARG A 58 -19.41 -10.05 5.38
C ARG A 58 -19.71 -8.86 6.29
N ASN A 59 -19.08 -7.71 6.01
CA ASN A 59 -19.20 -6.48 6.76
C ASN A 59 -19.21 -5.31 5.75
N GLY A 60 -20.41 -4.84 5.39
CA GLY A 60 -20.63 -3.91 4.26
C GLY A 60 -19.95 -2.54 4.39
N GLU A 61 -19.52 -2.16 5.60
CA GLU A 61 -18.99 -0.83 5.94
C GLU A 61 -17.47 -0.84 6.15
N ILE A 62 -16.73 -1.42 5.19
CA ILE A 62 -15.26 -1.40 5.18
C ILE A 62 -14.74 -0.87 3.85
N PHE A 63 -13.69 -0.05 3.91
CA PHE A 63 -13.14 0.64 2.74
C PHE A 63 -11.64 0.35 2.50
N GLY A 64 -11.20 0.55 1.26
CA GLY A 64 -9.84 0.45 0.82
C GLY A 64 -9.09 1.76 1.02
N TYR A 65 -7.94 1.69 1.68
CA TYR A 65 -7.06 2.83 1.95
C TYR A 65 -5.70 2.61 1.30
N THR A 66 -4.93 3.69 1.20
CA THR A 66 -3.51 3.65 0.79
C THR A 66 -2.62 4.22 1.89
N GLY A 67 -1.39 3.72 1.96
CA GLY A 67 -0.33 4.28 2.77
C GLY A 67 1.01 4.31 2.04
N LEU A 68 1.82 5.30 2.40
CA LEU A 68 3.19 5.41 1.90
C LEU A 68 4.18 4.58 2.74
N ASP A 69 3.84 4.33 4.02
CA ASP A 69 4.76 3.83 5.04
C ASP A 69 6.13 4.52 4.97
N LEU A 70 6.09 5.85 4.87
CA LEU A 70 7.22 6.72 4.57
C LEU A 70 8.24 6.70 5.71
N HIS A 71 9.44 6.19 5.46
CA HIS A 71 10.57 6.22 6.39
C HIS A 71 11.67 7.20 5.93
N TRP A 72 11.70 7.55 4.64
CA TRP A 72 12.63 8.51 4.03
C TRP A 72 11.96 9.30 2.90
N ASN A 73 12.25 10.60 2.78
CA ASN A 73 11.59 11.52 1.83
C ASN A 73 11.52 11.02 0.38
N ARG A 74 12.53 10.29 -0.10
CA ARG A 74 12.56 9.75 -1.46
C ARG A 74 11.51 8.67 -1.76
N GLN A 75 10.84 8.13 -0.73
CA GLN A 75 9.80 7.10 -0.91
C GLN A 75 8.41 7.74 -1.10
N ASN A 76 8.34 9.06 -1.30
CA ASN A 76 7.10 9.75 -1.65
C ASN A 76 6.68 9.41 -3.09
N MET A 77 5.94 8.32 -3.24
CA MET A 77 5.56 7.73 -4.54
C MET A 77 4.27 8.31 -5.12
N LYS A 78 3.85 9.51 -4.69
CA LYS A 78 2.66 10.23 -5.18
C LYS A 78 1.36 9.42 -5.10
N THR A 79 1.17 8.69 -4.00
CA THR A 79 -0.08 7.99 -3.71
C THR A 79 -0.78 8.70 -2.56
N PHE A 80 -2.04 9.08 -2.76
CA PHE A 80 -2.78 9.97 -1.88
C PHE A 80 -4.22 9.51 -1.65
N ILE A 81 -4.82 10.03 -0.58
CA ILE A 81 -6.26 9.98 -0.37
C ILE A 81 -6.79 11.39 -0.62
N HIS A 82 -7.69 11.51 -1.58
CA HIS A 82 -8.40 12.75 -1.87
C HIS A 82 -9.75 12.72 -1.18
N VAL A 83 -9.97 13.68 -0.28
CA VAL A 83 -11.24 13.84 0.43
C VAL A 83 -11.85 15.17 -0.01
N PRO A 84 -12.98 15.16 -0.73
CA PRO A 84 -13.67 16.39 -1.09
C PRO A 84 -14.30 16.99 0.18
N LEU A 85 -13.76 18.11 0.65
CA LEU A 85 -14.24 18.78 1.85
C LEU A 85 -14.53 20.26 1.56
N PRO A 86 -15.66 20.80 2.04
CA PRO A 86 -15.94 22.23 1.96
C PRO A 86 -15.02 23.04 2.89
N SER A 87 -14.53 22.44 3.99
CA SER A 87 -13.56 23.01 4.91
C SER A 87 -12.72 21.92 5.59
N VAL A 88 -11.47 22.22 5.93
CA VAL A 88 -10.56 21.28 6.60
C VAL A 88 -10.84 21.29 8.11
N GLN A 89 -11.87 20.56 8.51
CA GLN A 89 -12.19 20.29 9.91
C GLN A 89 -11.98 18.81 10.21
N LYS A 90 -11.45 18.52 11.41
CA LYS A 90 -11.11 17.16 11.83
C LYS A 90 -12.30 16.22 11.73
N ASP A 91 -13.44 16.60 12.30
CA ASP A 91 -14.59 15.71 12.37
C ASP A 91 -15.16 15.44 10.98
N THR A 92 -15.27 16.46 10.12
CA THR A 92 -15.68 16.32 8.72
C THR A 92 -14.75 15.41 7.93
N LEU A 93 -13.44 15.53 8.12
CA LEU A 93 -12.45 14.64 7.49
C LEU A 93 -12.64 13.19 7.95
N PHE A 94 -12.78 12.95 9.25
CA PHE A 94 -12.94 11.60 9.78
C PHE A 94 -14.27 10.97 9.36
N SER A 95 -15.36 11.73 9.35
CA SER A 95 -16.66 11.24 8.84
C SER A 95 -16.55 10.88 7.37
N ALA A 96 -15.99 11.75 6.53
CA ALA A 96 -15.80 11.46 5.12
C ALA A 96 -14.95 10.20 4.88
N LEU A 97 -13.88 10.01 5.65
CA LEU A 97 -13.07 8.79 5.57
C LEU A 97 -13.82 7.54 6.04
N LYS A 98 -14.66 7.64 7.08
CA LYS A 98 -15.44 6.50 7.60
C LYS A 98 -16.63 6.13 6.73
N GLU A 99 -17.17 7.08 5.97
CA GLU A 99 -18.33 6.88 5.09
C GLU A 99 -17.92 6.47 3.67
N GLY A 100 -16.61 6.42 3.36
CA GLY A 100 -16.14 6.12 2.01
C GLY A 100 -16.30 7.30 1.05
N ASN A 101 -16.34 8.53 1.56
CA ASN A 101 -16.41 9.77 0.77
C ASN A 101 -15.00 10.27 0.44
N PHE A 102 -14.24 9.46 -0.31
CA PHE A 102 -12.88 9.79 -0.73
C PHE A 102 -12.49 9.04 -2.01
N VAL A 103 -11.31 9.33 -2.54
CA VAL A 103 -10.69 8.58 -3.65
C VAL A 103 -9.25 8.27 -3.29
N VAL A 104 -8.83 7.03 -3.50
CA VAL A 104 -7.40 6.67 -3.44
C VAL A 104 -6.82 6.95 -4.82
N SER A 105 -5.79 7.79 -4.90
CA SER A 105 -5.09 8.07 -6.15
C SER A 105 -3.65 7.59 -6.07
N GLY A 106 -3.14 7.13 -7.20
CA GLY A 106 -1.72 7.06 -7.46
C GLY A 106 -1.40 7.63 -8.83
N SER A 107 -0.17 7.44 -9.28
CA SER A 107 0.34 8.10 -10.50
C SER A 107 -0.44 7.77 -11.78
N HIS A 108 -1.07 6.60 -11.86
CA HIS A 108 -1.74 6.11 -13.07
C HIS A 108 -3.15 5.57 -12.85
N ILE A 109 -3.59 5.48 -11.59
CA ILE A 109 -4.87 4.86 -11.27
C ILE A 109 -5.51 5.52 -10.06
N ASN A 110 -6.83 5.70 -10.16
CA ASN A 110 -7.68 6.09 -9.07
C ASN A 110 -8.58 4.91 -8.71
N LEU A 111 -8.78 4.70 -7.42
CA LEU A 111 -9.70 3.73 -6.87
C LEU A 111 -10.78 4.45 -6.06
N ASN A 112 -12.01 3.99 -6.22
CA ASN A 112 -13.02 4.29 -5.22
C ASN A 112 -12.69 3.55 -3.91
N PRO A 113 -13.23 4.00 -2.77
CA PRO A 113 -13.00 3.37 -1.47
C PRO A 113 -13.51 1.94 -1.40
N GLN A 114 -14.43 1.59 -2.28
CA GLN A 114 -15.00 0.27 -2.39
C GLN A 114 -14.00 -0.75 -2.99
N GLY A 115 -12.97 -0.28 -3.71
CA GLY A 115 -12.04 -1.12 -4.46
C GLY A 115 -12.71 -1.82 -5.65
N ASP A 116 -13.81 -1.23 -6.14
CA ASP A 116 -14.55 -1.78 -7.27
C ASP A 116 -13.79 -1.46 -8.55
N LEU A 117 -13.40 -2.53 -9.24
CA LEU A 117 -12.73 -2.46 -10.52
C LEU A 117 -13.17 -3.66 -11.36
N PRO A 118 -13.20 -3.50 -12.70
CA PRO A 118 -13.34 -4.64 -13.59
C PRO A 118 -12.26 -5.70 -13.31
N ILE A 119 -12.62 -6.99 -13.34
CA ILE A 119 -11.72 -8.10 -12.98
C ILE A 119 -10.44 -8.17 -13.82
N VAL A 120 -10.46 -7.60 -15.04
CA VAL A 120 -9.27 -7.45 -15.90
C VAL A 120 -8.13 -6.69 -15.21
N TYR A 121 -8.46 -5.78 -14.28
CA TYR A 121 -7.47 -5.04 -13.52
C TYR A 121 -6.75 -5.91 -12.48
N ASP A 122 -7.37 -6.99 -11.97
CA ASP A 122 -6.68 -7.89 -11.03
C ASP A 122 -5.51 -8.60 -11.72
N PHE A 123 -5.68 -8.99 -12.99
CA PHE A 123 -4.60 -9.56 -13.81
C PHE A 123 -3.53 -8.51 -14.11
N TYR A 124 -3.93 -7.32 -14.54
CA TYR A 124 -3.01 -6.22 -14.82
C TYR A 124 -2.18 -5.85 -13.57
N PHE A 125 -2.79 -5.71 -12.40
CA PHE A 125 -2.08 -5.41 -11.16
C PHE A 125 -1.19 -6.56 -10.72
N THR A 126 -1.61 -7.81 -10.92
CA THR A 126 -0.73 -8.95 -10.65
C THR A 126 0.54 -8.86 -11.48
N LEU A 127 0.41 -8.52 -12.77
CA LEU A 127 1.54 -8.34 -13.67
C LEU A 127 2.42 -7.14 -13.26
N MET A 128 1.82 -6.00 -12.91
CA MET A 128 2.56 -4.79 -12.49
C MET A 128 3.29 -4.99 -11.15
N ASN A 129 2.64 -5.64 -10.18
CA ASN A 129 3.26 -5.96 -8.88
C ASN A 129 4.38 -7.01 -9.04
N ALA A 130 4.21 -7.98 -9.95
CA ALA A 130 5.23 -8.97 -10.27
C ALA A 130 6.42 -8.34 -11.01
N SER A 131 6.18 -7.42 -11.95
CA SER A 131 7.24 -6.72 -12.67
C SER A 131 8.03 -5.82 -11.74
N ASP A 132 7.39 -5.06 -10.85
CA ASP A 132 8.09 -4.23 -9.87
C ASP A 132 8.91 -5.09 -8.89
N THR A 133 8.36 -6.21 -8.43
CA THR A 133 9.11 -7.19 -7.60
C THR A 133 10.32 -7.75 -8.36
N PHE A 134 10.14 -8.11 -9.64
CA PHE A 134 11.19 -8.63 -10.50
C PHE A 134 12.29 -7.59 -10.76
N PHE A 135 11.93 -6.36 -11.14
CA PHE A 135 12.86 -5.26 -11.33
C PHE A 135 13.62 -4.95 -10.05
N ASN A 136 12.94 -4.88 -8.90
CA ASN A 136 13.60 -4.67 -7.62
C ASN A 136 14.57 -5.81 -7.28
N PHE A 137 14.19 -7.06 -7.52
CA PHE A 137 15.07 -8.21 -7.31
C PHE A 137 16.27 -8.20 -8.26
N PHE A 138 16.04 -7.96 -9.55
CA PHE A 138 17.07 -7.97 -10.58
C PHE A 138 18.02 -6.79 -10.42
N ALA A 139 17.50 -5.57 -10.23
CA ALA A 139 18.30 -4.39 -9.93
C ALA A 139 19.15 -4.61 -8.67
N LYS A 140 18.57 -5.13 -7.58
CA LYS A 140 19.33 -5.47 -6.36
C LYS A 140 20.42 -6.50 -6.65
N LYS A 141 20.12 -7.59 -7.35
CA LYS A 141 21.04 -8.71 -7.55
C LYS A 141 22.13 -8.40 -8.57
N VAL A 142 21.80 -7.73 -9.67
CA VAL A 142 22.75 -7.36 -10.74
C VAL A 142 23.62 -6.19 -10.31
N LEU A 143 23.03 -5.12 -9.75
CA LEU A 143 23.82 -3.99 -9.24
C LEU A 143 24.77 -4.47 -8.13
N TYR A 144 24.29 -5.30 -7.20
CA TYR A 144 25.13 -5.84 -6.13
C TYR A 144 26.23 -6.77 -6.66
N ARG A 145 25.94 -7.65 -7.63
CA ARG A 145 26.94 -8.53 -8.25
C ARG A 145 28.00 -7.74 -9.01
N ASN A 146 27.60 -6.73 -9.78
CA ASN A 146 28.53 -5.90 -10.54
C ASN A 146 29.38 -5.03 -9.61
N LEU A 147 28.80 -4.45 -8.56
CA LEU A 147 29.56 -3.72 -7.54
C LEU A 147 30.54 -4.63 -6.78
N LYS A 148 30.16 -5.89 -6.47
CA LYS A 148 31.07 -6.86 -5.86
C LYS A 148 32.23 -7.25 -6.79
N LYS A 149 31.97 -7.36 -8.10
CA LYS A 149 33.02 -7.63 -9.10
C LYS A 149 34.01 -6.47 -9.22
N ILE A 150 33.52 -5.22 -9.21
CA ILE A 150 34.35 -4.03 -9.40
C ILE A 150 35.12 -3.65 -8.14
N LEU A 151 34.51 -3.78 -6.95
CA LEU A 151 35.08 -3.31 -5.68
C LEU A 151 35.70 -4.43 -4.82
N GLY A 152 35.67 -5.68 -5.29
CA GLY A 152 36.11 -6.86 -4.53
C GLY A 152 35.29 -7.12 -3.26
N GLU A 153 35.84 -7.91 -2.33
CA GLU A 153 35.19 -8.21 -1.03
C GLU A 153 35.11 -7.01 -0.08
N ARG A 154 35.75 -5.88 -0.41
CA ARG A 154 35.77 -4.64 0.39
C ARG A 154 34.51 -3.79 0.25
N ILE A 155 33.33 -4.40 0.11
CA ILE A 155 32.08 -3.68 0.31
C ILE A 155 31.90 -3.42 1.81
N GLY A 156 32.55 -2.35 2.29
CA GLY A 156 32.48 -1.92 3.68
C GLY A 156 31.03 -1.63 4.11
N ARG A 157 30.76 -1.74 5.41
CA ARG A 157 29.42 -1.53 6.00
C ARG A 157 28.79 -0.18 5.61
N SER A 158 29.60 0.82 5.23
CA SER A 158 29.17 2.13 4.72
C SER A 158 28.51 2.07 3.34
N LEU A 159 29.12 1.37 2.37
CA LEU A 159 28.57 1.24 1.02
C LEU A 159 27.32 0.35 1.01
N LYS A 160 27.28 -0.72 1.82
CA LYS A 160 26.04 -1.50 2.07
C LYS A 160 24.90 -0.63 2.62
N ARG A 161 25.21 0.42 3.38
CA ARG A 161 24.22 1.38 3.93
C ARG A 161 23.76 2.37 2.86
N HIS A 162 24.67 2.83 2.00
CA HIS A 162 24.38 3.68 0.85
C HIS A 162 23.59 2.96 -0.26
N LEU A 163 23.88 1.69 -0.53
CA LEU A 163 23.11 0.90 -1.50
C LEU A 163 21.74 0.52 -0.95
N ARG A 164 21.63 0.23 0.36
CA ARG A 164 20.32 0.14 1.02
C ARG A 164 19.53 1.44 0.92
N ARG A 165 20.22 2.58 0.86
CA ARG A 165 19.57 3.85 0.54
C ARG A 165 19.02 3.81 -0.90
N PHE A 166 19.80 3.55 -1.94
CA PHE A 166 19.24 3.59 -3.31
C PHE A 166 18.23 2.48 -3.67
N LEU A 167 18.21 1.36 -2.94
CA LEU A 167 17.40 0.18 -3.27
C LEU A 167 16.16 -0.03 -2.37
N TYR A 168 15.88 0.89 -1.43
CA TYR A 168 14.74 0.88 -0.50
C TYR A 168 14.26 2.31 -0.19
#